data_AF-V4JI65-F1
#
_entry.id   AF-V4JI65-F1
#
_cell.length_a   1.000
_cell.length_b   1.000
_cell.length_c   1.000
_cell.angle_alpha   90.00
_cell.angle_beta   90.00
_cell.angle_gamma   90.00
#
_symmetry.space_group_name_H-M   'P 1'
#
loop_
_entity.id
_entity.type
_entity.pdbx_description
1 polymer ?
#
loop_
_entity_poly.entity_id
_entity_poly.type
_entity_poly.pdbx_seq_one_letter_code
_entity_poly.pdbx_strand_id
1 'polypeptide(L)'
;MKKGIIFAGVAAVAATLFWLGWSDNFADGETNTSSVANVVQQENKNTVNTNKLDELDKKLTTDIDLKIPKADPKVTTTEEQLLTAFQRMQLSVGKFNSASFINEEMQDLLHNPEMIEIAQKSLIDFKHAEAAFGEQQALVRVFSIRLLDQLAKAGEPGPLYEATGQLASNLSEQLANGEEIEKRRDLDLEDLVYASISTYDDEQVISSPEMVMMELGYFDDFHNDVRKIYANQFGSIISREKSVDETIEIVQKLFKKQS
;
A
#
# COMPACT_ATOMS: atom_id res chain seq x y z
N MET A 1 13.65 -2.74 58.23
CA MET A 1 13.62 -4.04 57.53
C MET A 1 13.21 -3.79 56.09
N LYS A 2 14.03 -4.25 55.13
CA LYS A 2 13.83 -4.17 53.67
C LYS A 2 12.82 -5.24 53.21
N LYS A 3 12.05 -4.92 52.16
CA LYS A 3 11.45 -5.80 51.11
C LYS A 3 10.44 -4.92 50.35
N GLY A 4 10.36 -4.83 49.03
CA GLY A 4 11.07 -5.45 47.92
C GLY A 4 10.22 -5.13 46.68
N ILE A 5 10.78 -4.35 45.75
CA ILE A 5 10.17 -4.01 44.47
C ILE A 5 10.36 -5.20 43.54
N ILE A 6 9.30 -5.67 42.87
CA ILE A 6 9.40 -6.62 41.76
C ILE A 6 9.08 -5.87 40.49
N PHE A 7 10.13 -5.64 39.69
CA PHE A 7 10.05 -5.32 38.26
C PHE A 7 9.84 -6.62 37.49
N ALA A 8 8.83 -6.63 36.62
CA ALA A 8 8.75 -7.47 35.43
C ALA A 8 8.11 -6.56 34.37
N GLY A 9 8.75 -6.12 33.29
CA GLY A 9 9.75 -6.81 32.48
C GLY A 9 9.04 -7.54 31.34
N VAL A 10 8.43 -6.79 30.41
CA VAL A 10 7.98 -7.32 29.12
C VAL A 10 8.49 -6.39 28.02
N ALA A 11 9.14 -7.04 27.07
CA ALA A 11 10.02 -6.47 26.06
C ALA A 11 9.28 -5.58 25.06
N ALA A 12 9.90 -4.45 24.74
CA ALA A 12 9.58 -3.68 23.56
C ALA A 12 9.92 -4.51 22.31
N VAL A 13 8.90 -4.89 21.54
CA VAL A 13 9.10 -5.42 20.19
C VAL A 13 9.41 -4.22 19.30
N ALA A 14 10.69 -4.09 18.95
CA ALA A 14 11.14 -3.13 17.95
C ALA A 14 10.50 -3.48 16.61
N ALA A 15 9.55 -2.66 16.17
CA ALA A 15 9.02 -2.69 14.82
C ALA A 15 10.16 -2.35 13.85
N THR A 16 10.74 -3.38 13.26
CA THR A 16 11.72 -3.25 12.18
C THR A 16 10.93 -3.00 10.90
N LEU A 17 11.00 -1.76 10.41
CA LEU A 17 10.51 -1.36 9.10
C LEU A 17 11.26 -2.17 8.04
N PHE A 18 10.57 -3.11 7.40
CA PHE A 18 11.10 -3.95 6.34
C PHE A 18 10.65 -3.35 5.01
N TRP A 19 11.52 -2.53 4.41
CA TRP A 19 11.34 -1.98 3.07
C TRP A 19 11.60 -3.12 2.07
N LEU A 20 10.54 -3.80 1.62
CA LEU A 20 10.63 -4.73 0.49
C LEU A 20 10.22 -3.97 -0.77
N GLY A 21 11.22 -3.55 -1.53
CA GLY A 21 11.05 -3.22 -2.94
C GLY A 21 10.56 -4.47 -3.68
N TRP A 22 9.29 -4.48 -4.04
CA TRP A 22 8.78 -5.33 -5.11
C TRP A 22 8.95 -4.55 -6.42
N SER A 23 10.06 -4.78 -7.10
CA SER A 23 10.25 -4.34 -8.48
C SER A 23 9.47 -5.28 -9.40
N ASP A 24 8.54 -4.72 -10.16
CA ASP A 24 7.83 -5.41 -11.23
C ASP A 24 8.80 -5.93 -12.28
N ASN A 25 8.74 -7.24 -12.56
CA ASN A 25 9.35 -7.81 -13.77
C ASN A 25 8.31 -7.76 -14.89
N PHE A 26 8.20 -6.62 -15.58
CA PHE A 26 7.55 -6.57 -16.89
C PHE A 26 8.61 -6.82 -17.97
N ALA A 27 8.37 -7.85 -18.78
CA ALA A 27 9.18 -8.15 -19.95
C ALA A 27 8.65 -7.32 -21.12
N ASP A 28 9.34 -6.22 -21.44
CA ASP A 28 9.11 -5.45 -22.65
C ASP A 28 9.67 -6.19 -23.86
N GLY A 29 8.79 -6.47 -24.82
CA GLY A 29 9.14 -6.99 -26.13
C GLY A 29 9.15 -5.86 -27.15
N GLU A 30 10.32 -5.33 -27.47
CA GLU A 30 10.54 -4.55 -28.69
C GLU A 30 11.38 -5.33 -29.72
N THR A 31 10.90 -5.23 -30.96
CA THR A 31 11.43 -5.82 -32.19
C THR A 31 12.77 -5.22 -32.61
N ASN A 32 13.71 -6.05 -33.06
CA ASN A 32 14.53 -5.69 -34.22
C ASN A 32 15.16 -6.91 -34.93
N THR A 33 15.08 -6.85 -36.25
CA THR A 33 15.52 -7.83 -37.24
C THR A 33 17.01 -7.72 -37.57
N SER A 34 17.74 -8.85 -37.57
CA SER A 34 18.51 -9.41 -38.72
C SER A 34 19.78 -10.17 -38.33
N SER A 35 19.71 -11.50 -38.54
CA SER A 35 20.72 -12.45 -39.04
C SER A 35 22.22 -12.34 -38.65
N VAL A 36 22.78 -13.42 -38.07
CA VAL A 36 23.80 -14.31 -38.69
C VAL A 36 23.72 -15.71 -38.06
N ALA A 37 23.96 -16.72 -38.89
CA ALA A 37 23.77 -18.16 -38.77
C ALA A 37 24.49 -18.93 -37.64
N ASN A 38 23.83 -20.03 -37.23
CA ASN A 38 24.35 -21.34 -36.79
C ASN A 38 25.28 -21.42 -35.58
N VAL A 39 24.70 -21.64 -34.40
CA VAL A 39 25.23 -22.58 -33.39
C VAL A 39 24.06 -23.37 -32.78
N VAL A 40 24.03 -24.67 -33.09
CA VAL A 40 23.50 -25.82 -32.33
C VAL A 40 22.37 -25.54 -31.33
N GLN A 41 21.17 -26.04 -31.69
CA GLN A 41 20.03 -26.25 -30.79
C GLN A 41 20.46 -27.05 -29.54
N GLN A 42 20.57 -26.37 -28.40
CA GLN A 42 20.22 -26.92 -27.10
C GLN A 42 18.95 -26.19 -26.65
N GLU A 43 17.80 -26.78 -26.99
CA GLU A 43 16.54 -26.47 -26.31
C GLU A 43 16.70 -26.86 -24.84
N ASN A 44 17.15 -25.92 -24.01
CA ASN A 44 16.98 -26.02 -22.57
C ASN A 44 15.50 -25.69 -22.28
N LYS A 45 14.63 -26.68 -22.51
CA LYS A 45 13.28 -26.70 -21.92
C LYS A 45 13.44 -26.78 -20.41
N ASN A 46 13.60 -25.62 -19.78
CA ASN A 46 13.11 -25.42 -18.42
C ASN A 46 11.58 -25.45 -18.48
N THR A 47 11.02 -26.64 -18.72
CA THR A 47 9.63 -26.93 -18.39
C THR A 47 9.54 -26.81 -16.88
N VAL A 48 9.15 -25.63 -16.40
CA VAL A 48 8.68 -25.46 -15.03
C VAL A 48 7.61 -26.53 -14.83
N ASN A 49 7.86 -27.45 -13.90
CA ASN A 49 6.94 -28.55 -13.62
C ASN A 49 5.75 -27.94 -12.87
N THR A 50 4.74 -27.48 -13.62
CA THR A 50 3.54 -26.80 -13.13
C THR A 50 2.86 -27.58 -12.01
N ASN A 51 2.87 -28.91 -12.08
CA ASN A 51 2.30 -29.79 -11.05
C ASN A 51 2.94 -29.58 -9.67
N LYS A 52 4.23 -29.26 -9.60
CA LYS A 52 4.91 -28.97 -8.32
C LYS A 52 4.56 -27.58 -7.78
N LEU A 53 4.26 -26.63 -8.66
CA LEU A 53 3.83 -25.29 -8.26
C LEU A 53 2.43 -25.37 -7.63
N ASP A 54 1.51 -26.04 -8.31
CA ASP A 54 0.14 -26.25 -7.84
C ASP A 54 0.08 -26.98 -6.49
N GLU A 55 1.00 -27.93 -6.24
CA GLU A 55 1.12 -28.61 -4.95
C GLU A 55 1.57 -27.67 -3.83
N LEU A 56 2.51 -26.76 -4.10
CA LEU A 56 3.00 -25.80 -3.12
C LEU A 56 1.92 -24.76 -2.79
N ASP A 57 1.13 -24.36 -3.77
CA ASP A 57 0.03 -23.40 -3.59
C ASP A 57 -1.07 -23.99 -2.73
N LYS A 58 -1.50 -25.22 -3.06
CA LYS A 58 -2.47 -25.96 -2.24
C LYS A 58 -1.98 -26.15 -0.81
N LYS A 59 -0.68 -26.42 -0.64
CA LYS A 59 -0.09 -26.57 0.69
C LYS A 59 -0.13 -25.24 1.47
N LEU A 60 0.22 -24.12 0.83
CA LEU A 60 0.15 -22.80 1.45
C LEU A 60 -1.28 -22.49 1.92
N THR A 61 -2.26 -22.64 1.02
CA THR A 61 -3.67 -22.39 1.32
C THR A 61 -4.16 -23.28 2.45
N THR A 62 -3.86 -24.58 2.41
CA THR A 62 -4.22 -25.53 3.48
C THR A 62 -3.60 -25.14 4.82
N ASP A 63 -2.31 -24.78 4.84
CA ASP A 63 -1.61 -24.38 6.07
C ASP A 63 -2.19 -23.10 6.68
N ILE A 64 -2.70 -22.17 5.86
CA ILE A 64 -3.37 -20.95 6.30
C ILE A 64 -4.79 -21.26 6.79
N ASP A 65 -5.58 -22.02 6.02
CA ASP A 65 -6.95 -22.41 6.38
C ASP A 65 -7.02 -23.15 7.71
N LEU A 66 -6.01 -23.98 8.01
CA LEU A 66 -5.89 -24.67 9.29
C LEU A 66 -5.62 -23.72 10.48
N LYS A 67 -5.01 -22.55 10.24
CA LYS A 67 -4.69 -21.56 11.29
C LYS A 67 -5.79 -20.52 11.45
N ILE A 68 -6.27 -19.99 10.34
CA ILE A 68 -7.29 -18.96 10.27
C ILE A 68 -8.19 -19.31 9.08
N PRO A 69 -9.32 -20.00 9.29
CA PRO A 69 -10.24 -20.32 8.20
C PRO A 69 -10.83 -19.02 7.62
N LYS A 70 -11.29 -19.07 6.37
CA LYS A 70 -12.07 -17.96 5.78
C LYS A 70 -13.30 -17.69 6.66
N ALA A 71 -13.61 -16.41 6.85
CA ALA A 71 -14.80 -15.98 7.56
C ALA A 71 -16.07 -16.44 6.80
N ASP A 72 -17.10 -16.90 7.52
CA ASP A 72 -18.38 -17.26 6.92
C ASP A 72 -19.28 -16.01 6.86
N PRO A 73 -19.59 -15.49 5.65
CA PRO A 73 -20.34 -14.26 5.50
C PRO A 73 -21.74 -14.27 6.13
N LYS A 74 -22.28 -15.44 6.48
CA LYS A 74 -23.60 -15.58 7.10
C LYS A 74 -23.60 -15.31 8.60
N VAL A 75 -22.45 -15.35 9.25
CA VAL A 75 -22.35 -15.31 10.73
C VAL A 75 -21.33 -14.30 11.25
N THR A 76 -20.50 -13.71 10.38
CA THR A 76 -19.50 -12.71 10.74
C THR A 76 -19.85 -11.33 10.20
N THR A 77 -19.49 -10.26 10.92
CA THR A 77 -19.66 -8.88 10.41
C THR A 77 -18.70 -8.59 9.25
N THR A 78 -18.95 -7.52 8.51
CA THR A 78 -18.08 -7.10 7.40
C THR A 78 -16.68 -6.71 7.91
N GLU A 79 -16.57 -6.08 9.09
CA GLU A 79 -15.26 -5.81 9.73
C GLU A 79 -14.50 -7.10 10.07
N GLU A 80 -15.18 -8.10 10.63
CA GLU A 80 -14.57 -9.40 10.97
C GLU A 80 -14.09 -10.15 9.73
N GLN A 81 -14.87 -10.12 8.66
CA GLN A 81 -14.50 -10.70 7.37
C GLN A 81 -13.25 -10.02 6.78
N LEU A 82 -13.23 -8.69 6.77
CA LEU A 82 -12.08 -7.90 6.29
C LEU A 82 -10.83 -8.22 7.10
N LEU A 83 -10.92 -8.16 8.43
CA LEU A 83 -9.80 -8.46 9.32
C LEU A 83 -9.29 -9.89 9.13
N THR A 84 -10.19 -10.86 8.97
CA THR A 84 -9.83 -12.26 8.75
C THR A 84 -9.04 -12.43 7.45
N ALA A 85 -9.50 -11.82 6.35
CA ALA A 85 -8.78 -11.84 5.08
C ALA A 85 -7.38 -11.20 5.21
N PHE A 86 -7.28 -10.07 5.91
CA PHE A 86 -6.01 -9.37 6.12
C PHE A 86 -5.02 -10.18 6.98
N GLN A 87 -5.50 -10.86 8.02
CA GLN A 87 -4.67 -11.76 8.83
C GLN A 87 -4.20 -12.98 8.01
N ARG A 88 -5.07 -13.55 7.16
CA ARG A 88 -4.70 -14.64 6.26
C ARG A 88 -3.62 -14.20 5.27
N MET A 89 -3.76 -13.02 4.68
CA MET A 89 -2.73 -12.44 3.81
C MET A 89 -1.42 -12.21 4.56
N GLN A 90 -1.45 -11.67 5.78
CA GLN A 90 -0.26 -11.50 6.62
C GLN A 90 0.44 -12.84 6.90
N LEU A 91 -0.31 -13.91 7.17
CA LEU A 91 0.24 -15.26 7.38
C LEU A 91 0.90 -15.85 6.12
N SER A 92 0.58 -15.34 4.93
CA SER A 92 1.21 -15.78 3.69
C SER A 92 2.55 -15.10 3.44
N VAL A 93 2.80 -13.92 4.02
CA VAL A 93 4.00 -13.11 3.75
C VAL A 93 5.28 -13.89 4.04
N GLY A 94 6.24 -13.82 3.10
CA GLY A 94 7.53 -14.50 3.19
C GLY A 94 7.49 -15.99 2.85
N LYS A 95 6.33 -16.54 2.49
CA LYS A 95 6.21 -17.91 2.00
C LYS A 95 6.31 -17.98 0.48
N PHE A 96 6.72 -19.14 -0.02
CA PHE A 96 6.74 -19.40 -1.45
C PHE A 96 5.32 -19.25 -2.04
N ASN A 97 5.22 -18.54 -3.16
CA ASN A 97 3.99 -18.15 -3.85
C ASN A 97 2.94 -17.37 -3.04
N SER A 98 3.37 -16.59 -2.04
CA SER A 98 2.48 -15.71 -1.28
C SER A 98 1.74 -14.68 -2.14
N ALA A 99 2.33 -14.25 -3.26
CA ALA A 99 1.73 -13.26 -4.15
C ALA A 99 0.42 -13.75 -4.77
N SER A 100 0.39 -14.99 -5.28
CA SER A 100 -0.84 -15.59 -5.84
C SER A 100 -1.94 -15.66 -4.79
N PHE A 101 -1.63 -16.16 -3.59
CA PHE A 101 -2.59 -16.27 -2.49
C PHE A 101 -3.15 -14.90 -2.08
N ILE A 102 -2.29 -13.88 -1.93
CA ILE A 102 -2.72 -12.52 -1.60
C ILE A 102 -3.62 -11.96 -2.70
N ASN A 103 -3.27 -12.17 -3.96
CA ASN A 103 -4.10 -11.69 -5.06
C ASN A 103 -5.48 -12.36 -5.05
N GLU A 104 -5.55 -13.67 -4.80
CA GLU A 104 -6.84 -14.38 -4.65
C GLU A 104 -7.68 -13.83 -3.50
N GLU A 105 -7.10 -13.63 -2.32
CA GLU A 105 -7.82 -13.05 -1.17
C GLU A 105 -8.26 -11.60 -1.46
N MET A 106 -7.43 -10.80 -2.14
CA MET A 106 -7.81 -9.43 -2.51
C MET A 106 -8.95 -9.39 -3.53
N GLN A 107 -8.94 -10.29 -4.52
CA GLN A 107 -10.02 -10.35 -5.51
C GLN A 107 -11.38 -10.63 -4.86
N ASP A 108 -11.44 -11.48 -3.83
CA ASP A 108 -12.68 -11.72 -3.09
C ASP A 108 -13.21 -10.42 -2.43
N LEU A 109 -12.30 -9.56 -1.94
CA LEU A 109 -12.66 -8.30 -1.25
C LEU A 109 -13.07 -7.19 -2.22
N LEU A 110 -12.40 -7.07 -3.37
CA LEU A 110 -12.62 -5.99 -4.36
C LEU A 110 -14.06 -5.94 -4.89
N HIS A 111 -14.76 -7.08 -4.93
CA HIS A 111 -16.12 -7.17 -5.44
C HIS A 111 -17.19 -6.85 -4.38
N ASN A 112 -16.80 -6.48 -3.16
CA ASN A 112 -17.73 -6.14 -2.08
C ASN A 112 -17.61 -4.65 -1.70
N PRO A 113 -18.58 -3.80 -2.10
CA PRO A 113 -18.56 -2.37 -1.79
C PRO A 113 -18.47 -2.05 -0.29
N GLU A 114 -19.07 -2.87 0.58
CA GLU A 114 -18.99 -2.66 2.03
C GLU A 114 -17.56 -2.87 2.57
N MET A 115 -16.80 -3.79 1.97
CA MET A 115 -15.38 -4.00 2.33
C MET A 115 -14.54 -2.77 1.95
N ILE A 116 -14.82 -2.18 0.79
CA ILE A 116 -14.14 -0.95 0.33
C ILE A 116 -14.47 0.21 1.27
N GLU A 117 -15.74 0.39 1.64
CA GLU A 117 -16.17 1.44 2.56
C GLU A 117 -15.47 1.31 3.93
N ILE A 118 -15.44 0.10 4.50
CA ILE A 118 -14.76 -0.15 5.77
C ILE A 118 -13.24 0.08 5.64
N ALA A 119 -12.64 -0.34 4.52
CA ALA A 119 -11.23 -0.11 4.26
C ALA A 119 -10.90 1.39 4.22
N GLN A 120 -11.67 2.20 3.48
CA GLN A 120 -11.52 3.66 3.48
C GLN A 120 -11.71 4.24 4.89
N LYS A 121 -12.78 3.86 5.59
CA LYS A 121 -13.09 4.37 6.92
C LYS A 121 -12.00 4.04 7.95
N SER A 122 -11.38 2.87 7.85
CA SER A 122 -10.27 2.46 8.70
C SER A 122 -9.02 3.34 8.55
N LEU A 123 -8.85 4.00 7.40
CA LEU A 123 -7.75 4.92 7.12
C LEU A 123 -8.06 6.34 7.59
N ILE A 124 -9.27 6.80 7.29
CA ILE A 124 -9.70 8.19 7.47
C ILE A 124 -10.05 8.49 8.93
N ASP A 125 -10.74 7.56 9.61
CA ASP A 125 -11.18 7.67 11.00
C ASP A 125 -10.40 6.69 11.89
N PHE A 126 -9.37 7.22 12.55
CA PHE A 126 -8.53 6.43 13.45
C PHE A 126 -9.30 5.90 14.67
N LYS A 127 -10.29 6.65 15.18
CA LYS A 127 -11.09 6.20 16.33
C LYS A 127 -11.98 5.03 15.94
N HIS A 128 -12.56 5.07 14.74
CA HIS A 128 -13.28 3.92 14.20
C HIS A 128 -12.35 2.71 14.04
N ALA A 129 -11.15 2.89 13.48
CA ALA A 129 -10.20 1.80 13.30
C ALA A 129 -9.81 1.14 14.63
N GLU A 130 -9.53 1.94 15.67
CA GLU A 130 -9.26 1.43 17.02
C GLU A 130 -10.48 0.70 17.61
N ALA A 131 -11.69 1.25 17.43
CA ALA A 131 -12.90 0.64 17.97
C ALA A 131 -13.26 -0.68 17.28
N ALA A 132 -13.09 -0.76 15.95
CA ALA A 132 -13.45 -1.92 15.14
C ALA A 132 -12.39 -3.03 15.21
N PHE A 133 -11.10 -2.67 15.19
CA PHE A 133 -10.00 -3.62 15.00
C PHE A 133 -9.03 -3.72 16.17
N GLY A 134 -9.14 -2.84 17.17
CA GLY A 134 -8.30 -2.85 18.37
C GLY A 134 -6.81 -2.86 18.04
N GLU A 135 -6.08 -3.85 18.56
CA GLU A 135 -4.64 -4.00 18.34
C GLU A 135 -4.27 -4.27 16.87
N GLN A 136 -5.21 -4.78 16.08
CA GLN A 136 -5.00 -5.09 14.66
C GLN A 136 -5.22 -3.89 13.74
N GLN A 137 -5.57 -2.71 14.26
CA GLN A 137 -5.86 -1.53 13.44
C GLN A 137 -4.72 -1.20 12.45
N ALA A 138 -3.45 -1.34 12.87
CA ALA A 138 -2.32 -1.02 12.00
C ALA A 138 -2.21 -2.00 10.82
N LEU A 139 -2.47 -3.29 11.06
CA LEU A 139 -2.55 -4.29 10.00
C LEU A 139 -3.65 -3.93 9.01
N VAL A 140 -4.81 -3.55 9.54
CA VAL A 140 -5.97 -3.20 8.71
C VAL A 140 -5.65 -2.00 7.84
N ARG A 141 -5.07 -0.92 8.38
CA ARG A 141 -4.69 0.24 7.57
C ARG A 141 -3.74 -0.12 6.43
N VAL A 142 -2.68 -0.89 6.71
CA VAL A 142 -1.72 -1.31 5.67
C VAL A 142 -2.40 -2.08 4.54
N PHE A 143 -3.25 -3.07 4.87
CA PHE A 143 -3.94 -3.85 3.85
C PHE A 143 -5.13 -3.12 3.21
N SER A 144 -5.73 -2.14 3.89
CA SER A 144 -6.73 -1.24 3.32
C SER A 144 -6.11 -0.38 2.21
N ILE A 145 -4.92 0.19 2.43
CA ILE A 145 -4.20 0.94 1.37
C ILE A 145 -3.96 0.03 0.16
N ARG A 146 -3.49 -1.20 0.41
CA ARG A 146 -3.27 -2.18 -0.66
C ARG A 146 -4.57 -2.54 -1.39
N LEU A 147 -5.68 -2.71 -0.68
CA LEU A 147 -6.96 -3.02 -1.29
C LEU A 147 -7.43 -1.88 -2.20
N LEU A 148 -7.31 -0.63 -1.74
CA LEU A 148 -7.66 0.55 -2.54
C LEU A 148 -6.73 0.74 -3.75
N ASP A 149 -5.43 0.46 -3.61
CA ASP A 149 -4.47 0.44 -4.73
C ASP A 149 -4.85 -0.62 -5.78
N GLN A 150 -5.23 -1.83 -5.35
CA GLN A 150 -5.69 -2.86 -6.29
C GLN A 150 -7.00 -2.48 -6.98
N LEU A 151 -7.92 -1.83 -6.28
CA LEU A 151 -9.16 -1.31 -6.86
C LEU A 151 -8.87 -0.23 -7.92
N ALA A 152 -7.93 0.67 -7.63
CA ALA A 152 -7.48 1.68 -8.57
C ALA A 152 -6.87 1.07 -9.84
N LYS A 153 -6.01 0.05 -9.69
CA LYS A 153 -5.42 -0.72 -10.80
C LYS A 153 -6.47 -1.50 -11.61
N ALA A 154 -7.61 -1.83 -11.01
CA ALA A 154 -8.75 -2.42 -11.70
C ALA A 154 -9.61 -1.37 -12.47
N GLY A 155 -9.25 -0.09 -12.43
CA GLY A 155 -9.92 1.00 -13.14
C GLY A 155 -10.86 1.85 -12.28
N GLU A 156 -10.88 1.65 -10.96
CA GLU A 156 -11.73 2.38 -10.03
C GLU A 156 -10.89 3.16 -8.98
N PRO A 157 -10.18 4.23 -9.37
CA PRO A 157 -9.27 4.94 -8.47
C PRO A 157 -9.97 5.87 -7.46
N GLY A 158 -11.27 6.16 -7.65
CA GLY A 158 -12.02 7.11 -6.83
C GLY A 158 -11.89 6.88 -5.32
N PRO A 159 -12.12 5.64 -4.82
CA PRO A 159 -12.00 5.34 -3.39
C PRO A 159 -10.60 5.59 -2.82
N LEU A 160 -9.55 5.34 -3.61
CA LEU A 160 -8.16 5.59 -3.23
C LEU A 160 -7.91 7.09 -3.09
N TYR A 161 -8.27 7.88 -4.11
CA TYR A 161 -8.10 9.35 -4.11
C TYR A 161 -8.88 10.01 -2.97
N GLU A 162 -10.11 9.58 -2.75
CA GLU A 162 -10.95 10.07 -1.66
C GLU A 162 -10.28 9.81 -0.30
N ALA A 163 -9.76 8.60 -0.07
CA ALA A 163 -9.05 8.28 1.17
C ALA A 163 -7.77 9.10 1.34
N THR A 164 -6.99 9.31 0.27
CA THR A 164 -5.80 10.16 0.27
C THR A 164 -6.13 11.60 0.67
N GLY A 165 -7.12 12.22 0.00
CA GLY A 165 -7.51 13.61 0.26
C GLY A 165 -8.11 13.80 1.66
N GLN A 166 -9.00 12.92 2.09
CA GLN A 166 -9.63 13.01 3.42
C GLN A 166 -8.61 12.79 4.55
N LEU A 167 -7.70 11.82 4.41
CA LEU A 167 -6.64 11.62 5.40
C LEU A 167 -5.71 12.85 5.47
N ALA A 168 -5.31 13.40 4.32
CA ALA A 168 -4.48 14.60 4.26
C ALA A 168 -5.15 15.79 4.95
N SER A 169 -6.45 16.02 4.69
CA SER A 169 -7.24 17.06 5.34
C SER A 169 -7.30 16.86 6.85
N ASN A 170 -7.62 15.65 7.31
CA ASN A 170 -7.75 15.34 8.74
C ASN A 170 -6.41 15.55 9.48
N LEU A 171 -5.30 15.07 8.92
CA LEU A 171 -3.97 15.26 9.52
C LEU A 171 -3.54 16.73 9.50
N SER A 172 -3.89 17.46 8.43
CA SER A 172 -3.61 18.89 8.34
C SER A 172 -4.36 19.69 9.41
N GLU A 173 -5.64 19.41 9.61
CA GLU A 173 -6.46 20.03 10.67
C GLU A 173 -5.94 19.69 12.07
N GLN A 174 -5.62 18.41 12.31
CA GLN A 174 -5.02 17.94 13.56
C GLN A 174 -3.74 18.71 13.90
N LEU A 175 -2.81 18.81 12.94
CA LEU A 175 -1.57 19.56 13.12
C LEU A 175 -1.80 21.07 13.29
N ALA A 176 -2.77 21.66 12.58
CA ALA A 176 -3.13 23.06 12.73
C ALA A 176 -3.68 23.39 14.14
N ASN A 177 -4.32 22.41 14.78
CA ASN A 177 -4.77 22.50 16.18
C ASN A 177 -3.65 22.23 17.20
N GLY A 178 -2.42 21.97 16.74
CA GLY A 178 -1.26 21.68 17.59
C GLY A 178 -1.22 20.26 18.15
N GLU A 179 -2.01 19.35 17.57
CA GLU A 179 -2.02 17.94 17.95
C GLU A 179 -0.92 17.17 17.19
N GLU A 180 -0.36 16.14 17.82
CA GLU A 180 0.64 15.27 17.19
C GLU A 180 -0.03 14.21 16.32
N ILE A 181 0.62 13.80 15.21
CA ILE A 181 0.16 12.68 14.40
C ILE A 181 0.37 11.36 15.15
N GLU A 182 -0.72 10.69 15.47
CA GLU A 182 -0.69 9.44 16.22
C GLU A 182 -0.36 8.23 15.32
N LYS A 183 0.23 7.20 15.93
CA LYS A 183 0.40 5.84 15.36
C LYS A 183 0.93 5.80 13.92
N ARG A 184 1.84 6.71 13.58
CA ARG A 184 2.46 6.80 12.27
C ARG A 184 1.48 6.97 11.09
N ARG A 185 0.36 7.68 11.29
CA ARG A 185 -0.56 8.01 10.19
C ARG A 185 0.05 8.91 9.11
N ASP A 186 1.20 9.53 9.40
CA ASP A 186 2.06 10.17 8.40
C ASP A 186 2.52 9.18 7.33
N LEU A 187 2.88 7.95 7.73
CA LEU A 187 3.27 6.90 6.80
C LEU A 187 2.08 6.34 6.03
N ASP A 188 0.92 6.20 6.68
CA ASP A 188 -0.30 5.79 5.96
C ASP A 188 -0.63 6.79 4.84
N LEU A 189 -0.46 8.09 5.09
CA LEU A 189 -0.62 9.12 4.06
C LEU A 189 0.48 9.04 3.00
N GLU A 190 1.72 8.79 3.39
CA GLU A 190 2.84 8.60 2.45
C GLU A 190 2.55 7.48 1.45
N ASP A 191 2.12 6.32 1.94
CA ASP A 191 1.78 5.15 1.13
C ASP A 191 0.54 5.42 0.26
N LEU A 192 -0.47 6.13 0.79
CA LEU A 192 -1.65 6.53 0.02
C LEU A 192 -1.31 7.50 -1.11
N VAL A 193 -0.50 8.53 -0.85
CA VAL A 193 -0.07 9.47 -1.90
C VAL A 193 0.75 8.74 -2.95
N TYR A 194 1.66 7.86 -2.55
CA TYR A 194 2.44 7.06 -3.50
C TYR A 194 1.56 6.17 -4.39
N ALA A 195 0.64 5.41 -3.79
CA ALA A 195 -0.30 4.56 -4.51
C ALA A 195 -1.17 5.39 -5.47
N SER A 196 -1.65 6.53 -5.01
CA SER A 196 -2.46 7.47 -5.78
C SER A 196 -1.72 8.12 -6.95
N ILE A 197 -0.43 8.43 -6.85
CA ILE A 197 0.32 8.95 -8.00
C ILE A 197 0.60 7.81 -8.99
N SER A 198 0.78 6.58 -8.51
CA SER A 198 1.09 5.39 -9.34
C SER A 198 -0.07 4.92 -10.23
N THR A 199 -1.24 5.56 -10.15
CA THR A 199 -2.36 5.36 -11.09
C THR A 199 -2.20 6.19 -12.38
N TYR A 200 -1.23 7.11 -12.41
CA TYR A 200 -0.87 7.92 -13.56
C TYR A 200 0.46 7.45 -14.14
N ASP A 201 0.65 7.67 -15.44
CA ASP A 201 1.96 7.48 -16.06
C ASP A 201 2.91 8.62 -15.64
N ASP A 202 4.20 8.31 -15.48
CA ASP A 202 5.22 9.28 -15.03
C ASP A 202 5.22 10.57 -15.91
N GLU A 203 4.94 10.45 -17.22
CA GLU A 203 4.81 11.62 -18.11
C GLU A 203 3.68 12.56 -17.68
N GLN A 204 2.51 12.03 -17.31
CA GLN A 204 1.37 12.85 -16.86
C GLN A 204 1.70 13.61 -15.57
N VAL A 205 2.37 12.93 -14.64
CA VAL A 205 2.84 13.51 -13.37
C VAL A 205 3.82 14.66 -13.62
N ILE A 206 4.68 14.54 -14.63
CA ILE A 206 5.68 15.56 -14.98
C ILE A 206 5.08 16.71 -15.79
N SER A 207 4.21 16.42 -16.76
CA SER A 207 3.67 17.42 -17.68
C SER A 207 2.51 18.22 -17.10
N SER A 208 1.78 17.66 -16.13
CA SER A 208 0.60 18.28 -15.51
C SER A 208 0.49 18.00 -14.02
N PRO A 209 1.57 18.25 -13.23
CA PRO A 209 1.62 17.92 -11.80
C PRO A 209 0.51 18.59 -11.00
N GLU A 210 0.13 19.83 -11.32
CA GLU A 210 -0.91 20.55 -10.58
C GLU A 210 -2.29 19.88 -10.72
N MET A 211 -2.58 19.29 -11.88
CA MET A 211 -3.82 18.54 -12.12
C MET A 211 -3.83 17.26 -11.28
N VAL A 212 -2.73 16.49 -11.30
CA VAL A 212 -2.59 15.27 -10.50
C VAL A 212 -2.73 15.62 -9.01
N MET A 213 -2.01 16.63 -8.53
CA MET A 213 -2.10 17.10 -7.14
C MET A 213 -3.54 17.42 -6.72
N MET A 214 -4.30 18.12 -7.58
CA MET A 214 -5.70 18.45 -7.32
C MET A 214 -6.59 17.20 -7.25
N GLU A 215 -6.42 16.24 -8.16
CA GLU A 215 -7.19 14.98 -8.14
C GLU A 215 -6.90 14.15 -6.88
N LEU A 216 -5.67 14.22 -6.36
CA LEU A 216 -5.27 13.54 -5.12
C LEU A 216 -5.69 14.31 -3.85
N GLY A 217 -6.38 15.44 -3.99
CA GLY A 217 -6.91 16.21 -2.87
C GLY A 217 -5.87 17.09 -2.16
N TYR A 218 -4.79 17.50 -2.84
CA TYR A 218 -3.83 18.46 -2.30
C TYR A 218 -4.38 19.89 -2.29
N PHE A 219 -4.13 20.62 -1.20
CA PHE A 219 -4.40 22.05 -1.09
C PHE A 219 -3.18 22.81 -0.52
N ASP A 220 -2.96 24.04 -1.00
CA ASP A 220 -1.81 24.87 -0.61
C ASP A 220 -1.85 25.38 0.83
N ASP A 221 -3.03 25.39 1.44
CA ASP A 221 -3.25 25.80 2.83
C ASP A 221 -3.03 24.65 3.84
N PHE A 222 -2.74 23.44 3.37
CA PHE A 222 -2.37 22.32 4.24
C PHE A 222 -1.18 22.64 5.15
N HIS A 223 -1.18 22.01 6.32
CA HIS A 223 -0.07 22.08 7.25
C HIS A 223 1.25 21.66 6.57
N ASN A 224 2.34 22.34 6.91
CA ASN A 224 3.64 22.17 6.24
C ASN A 224 4.11 20.70 6.21
N ASP A 225 3.84 19.94 7.26
CA ASP A 225 4.25 18.54 7.33
C ASP A 225 3.45 17.62 6.40
N VAL A 226 2.16 17.90 6.18
CA VAL A 226 1.35 17.21 5.16
C VAL A 226 1.85 17.57 3.76
N ARG A 227 2.12 18.87 3.51
CA ARG A 227 2.65 19.33 2.22
C ARG A 227 3.99 18.69 1.86
N LYS A 228 4.86 18.47 2.85
CA LYS A 228 6.13 17.76 2.65
C LYS A 228 5.93 16.32 2.18
N ILE A 229 4.90 15.61 2.66
CA ILE A 229 4.61 14.25 2.22
C ILE A 229 4.34 14.23 0.71
N TYR A 230 3.44 15.10 0.24
CA TYR A 230 3.17 15.26 -1.20
C TYR A 230 4.44 15.67 -1.96
N ALA A 231 5.17 16.68 -1.49
CA ALA A 231 6.40 17.15 -2.14
C ALA A 231 7.45 16.04 -2.28
N ASN A 232 7.59 15.19 -1.27
CA ASN A 232 8.52 14.06 -1.31
C ASN A 232 8.08 13.00 -2.32
N GLN A 233 6.79 12.65 -2.38
CA GLN A 233 6.30 11.63 -3.31
C GLN A 233 6.36 12.10 -4.76
N PHE A 234 5.92 13.33 -5.05
CA PHE A 234 6.08 13.92 -6.38
C PHE A 234 7.55 14.06 -6.77
N GLY A 235 8.41 14.52 -5.85
CA GLY A 235 9.85 14.62 -6.09
C GLY A 235 10.49 13.28 -6.41
N SER A 236 10.11 12.20 -5.71
CA SER A 236 10.59 10.84 -5.97
C SER A 236 10.29 10.39 -7.40
N ILE A 237 9.08 10.64 -7.89
CA ILE A 237 8.64 10.24 -9.23
C ILE A 237 9.29 11.11 -10.30
N ILE A 238 9.28 12.44 -10.15
CA ILE A 238 9.90 13.37 -11.10
C ILE A 238 11.40 13.08 -11.26
N SER A 239 12.08 12.67 -10.18
CA SER A 239 13.52 12.37 -10.20
C SER A 239 13.91 11.14 -11.03
N ARG A 240 12.94 10.32 -11.45
CA ARG A 240 13.18 9.18 -12.35
C ARG A 240 13.51 9.64 -13.77
N GLU A 241 12.94 10.77 -14.18
CA GLU A 241 13.01 11.29 -15.56
C GLU A 241 13.76 12.63 -15.67
N LYS A 242 14.00 13.31 -14.55
CA LYS A 242 14.65 14.63 -14.49
C LYS A 242 15.91 14.60 -13.64
N SER A 243 16.81 15.54 -13.91
CA SER A 243 17.97 15.74 -13.04
C SER A 243 17.55 16.20 -11.64
N VAL A 244 18.46 16.08 -10.67
CA VAL A 244 18.22 16.52 -9.28
C VAL A 244 17.88 18.01 -9.22
N ASP A 245 18.60 18.86 -9.96
CA ASP A 245 18.39 20.30 -9.96
C ASP A 245 17.03 20.68 -10.56
N GLU A 246 16.65 20.06 -11.68
CA GLU A 246 15.34 20.25 -12.30
C GLU A 246 14.21 19.78 -11.38
N THR A 247 14.38 18.63 -10.73
CA THR A 247 13.40 18.10 -9.76
C THR A 247 13.19 19.08 -8.61
N ILE A 248 14.28 19.61 -8.05
CA ILE A 248 14.21 20.62 -6.98
C ILE A 248 13.46 21.86 -7.45
N GLU A 249 13.75 22.36 -8.65
CA GLU A 249 13.09 23.55 -9.20
C GLU A 249 11.58 23.31 -9.37
N ILE A 250 11.18 22.18 -9.97
CA ILE A 250 9.79 21.82 -10.19
C ILE A 250 9.05 21.67 -8.85
N VAL A 251 9.57 20.88 -7.92
CA VAL A 251 8.95 20.66 -6.60
C VAL A 251 8.85 21.98 -5.83
N GLN A 252 9.89 22.82 -5.86
CA GLN A 252 9.81 24.14 -5.23
C GLN A 252 8.75 25.04 -5.86
N LYS A 253 8.56 24.97 -7.18
CA LYS A 253 7.52 25.75 -7.87
C LYS A 253 6.12 25.27 -7.48
N LEU A 254 5.91 23.96 -7.38
CA LEU A 254 4.63 23.34 -7.02
C LEU A 254 4.25 23.58 -5.56
N PHE A 255 5.22 23.50 -4.65
CA PHE A 255 4.98 23.53 -3.21
C PHE A 255 5.50 24.81 -2.53
N LYS A 256 5.82 25.88 -3.27
CA LYS A 256 6.03 27.20 -2.66
C LYS A 256 4.69 27.79 -2.28
N LYS A 257 4.58 28.20 -1.02
CA LYS A 257 3.45 29.01 -0.55
C LYS A 257 3.40 30.27 -1.43
N GLN A 258 2.30 30.52 -2.15
CA GLN A 258 2.04 31.88 -2.63
C GLN A 258 1.82 32.72 -1.38
N SER A 259 2.91 33.36 -0.94
CA SER A 259 2.96 34.31 0.17
C SER A 259 2.11 35.54 -0.12
#